data_AF-Q0RVP5-F1
#
_entry.id   AF-Q0RVP5-F1
#
_cell.length_a   1.000
_cell.length_b   1.000
_cell.length_c   1.000
_cell.angle_alpha   90.00
_cell.angle_beta   90.00
_cell.angle_gamma   90.00
#
_symmetry.space_group_name_H-M   'P 1'
#
loop_
_entity.id
_entity.type
_entity.pdbx_description
1 polymer ?
#
loop_
_entity_poly.entity_id
_entity_poly.type
_entity_poly.pdbx_seq_one_letter_code
_entity_poly.pdbx_strand_id
1 'polypeptide(L)'
;MGAGRGKEQWQKAAGEARRAATEKRLLREVEPILRRWCDEQRPLTQWTRQAVVNASRDGSGPPRIPKPTLYRYFTTNDALWDRVATEITRRGDEEVPSLIRAAATGNLDSRQPAWVFEFVTSSDNLELLTFSGSAAKVKLAQSRYSEVRKTGDTLTRIVAATVLARALLSSALTDLRLTATQADQTKRKRTIADARASLSEAVVNCEDALSLVRKGNHTHLRVALKCLKIASEAERLLSRQSGNGIHLRKLAIFKRTEVEYAEELGWRTRAAIAKFHQNRAEALRDQDRELEWESITSAAHEFVTLCDEGEVIEAGDVTMIFSRYFAARVAYDLIPTDEQSRTFRKLQNLYPRTRMGTKSRANVTTLEKVVKFSNAYDRLSAPDSDPSEVTNLLKEYDFTATSLTRANRFPGVGHLLLARYSTALWFSAKENGGQWPRALGAFDLVQAEPLDFLRRSLKFYDDAQFEKRDEGAAGRIKQIAAVEGKRMRAEFERALTERGIHPESIGMEQMSSEEINKVIESINQLVFNAARFEIRSTDSMRILVAIEPIQDYLMAIQPV
;
A
#
# COMPACT_ATOMS: atom_id res chain seq x y z
N MET A 1 73.35 -9.66 20.50
CA MET A 1 72.07 -9.79 21.26
C MET A 1 70.87 -9.59 20.32
N GLY A 2 70.46 -10.62 19.56
CA GLY A 2 69.34 -10.48 18.59
C GLY A 2 68.50 -11.74 18.33
N ALA A 3 68.83 -12.89 18.90
CA ALA A 3 68.17 -14.16 18.61
C ALA A 3 66.91 -14.45 19.47
N GLY A 4 66.63 -13.64 20.50
CA GLY A 4 65.50 -13.87 21.42
C GLY A 4 64.13 -13.41 20.87
N ARG A 5 64.08 -12.29 20.13
CA ARG A 5 62.81 -11.68 19.68
C ARG A 5 62.11 -12.48 18.57
N GLY A 6 62.86 -13.18 17.71
CA GLY A 6 62.28 -14.00 16.64
C GLY A 6 61.55 -15.25 17.14
N LYS A 7 62.03 -15.84 18.24
CA LYS A 7 61.44 -17.06 18.83
C LYS A 7 60.09 -16.76 19.51
N GLU A 8 59.99 -15.64 20.22
CA GLU A 8 58.73 -15.19 20.85
C GLU A 8 57.67 -14.81 19.81
N GLN A 9 58.05 -14.11 18.73
CA GLN A 9 57.13 -13.75 17.66
C GLN A 9 56.58 -14.99 16.92
N TRP A 10 57.44 -15.98 16.66
CA TRP A 10 57.01 -17.24 16.02
C TRP A 10 56.07 -18.05 16.92
N GLN A 11 56.36 -18.13 18.22
CA GLN A 11 55.49 -18.81 19.19
C GLN A 11 54.12 -18.13 19.32
N LYS A 12 54.08 -16.79 19.29
CA LYS A 12 52.83 -16.02 19.31
C LYS A 12 51.99 -16.26 18.04
N ALA A 13 52.62 -16.18 16.86
CA ALA A 13 51.95 -16.43 15.58
C ALA A 13 51.43 -17.88 15.48
N ALA A 14 52.20 -18.87 15.92
CA ALA A 14 51.77 -20.26 15.98
C ALA A 14 50.60 -20.49 16.96
N GLY A 15 50.58 -19.76 18.09
CA GLY A 15 49.48 -19.77 19.05
C GLY A 15 48.20 -19.17 18.48
N GLU A 16 48.29 -18.02 17.80
CA GLU A 16 47.16 -17.35 17.14
C GLU A 16 46.59 -18.21 16.01
N ALA A 17 47.44 -18.83 15.18
CA ALA A 17 47.01 -19.75 14.12
C ALA A 17 46.28 -20.97 14.67
N ARG A 18 46.78 -21.59 15.75
CA ARG A 18 46.09 -22.70 16.43
C ARG A 18 44.75 -22.27 17.01
N ARG A 19 44.67 -21.07 17.58
CA ARG A 19 43.44 -20.50 18.12
C ARG A 19 42.39 -20.30 17.02
N ALA A 20 42.76 -19.65 15.92
CA ALA A 20 41.88 -19.42 14.78
C ALA A 20 41.40 -20.75 14.13
N ALA A 21 42.30 -21.74 14.00
CA ALA A 21 41.93 -23.06 13.50
C ALA A 21 40.93 -23.78 14.41
N THR A 22 41.10 -23.67 15.74
CA THR A 22 40.18 -24.26 16.72
C THR A 22 38.81 -23.57 16.70
N GLU A 23 38.77 -22.25 16.62
CA GLU A 23 37.53 -21.47 16.52
C GLU A 23 36.75 -21.82 15.25
N LYS A 24 37.43 -21.87 14.10
CA LYS A 24 36.82 -22.24 12.82
C LYS A 24 36.26 -23.67 12.85
N ARG A 25 36.97 -24.60 13.51
CA ARG A 25 36.47 -25.96 13.73
C ARG A 25 35.19 -25.95 14.58
N LEU A 26 35.18 -25.23 15.71
CA LEU A 26 34.00 -25.14 16.57
C LEU A 26 32.78 -24.57 15.82
N LEU A 27 32.97 -23.52 15.02
CA LEU A 27 31.87 -22.93 14.24
C LEU A 27 31.24 -23.92 13.24
N ARG A 28 32.07 -24.77 12.60
CA ARG A 28 31.58 -25.86 11.72
C ARG A 28 30.80 -26.93 12.47
N GLU A 29 31.11 -27.17 13.74
CA GLU A 29 30.41 -28.16 14.58
C GLU A 29 29.12 -27.58 15.19
N VAL A 30 29.10 -26.28 15.50
CA VAL A 30 27.93 -25.58 16.10
C VAL A 30 26.86 -25.24 15.07
N GLU A 31 27.24 -24.80 13.88
CA GLU A 31 26.29 -24.34 12.86
C GLU A 31 25.19 -25.36 12.52
N PRO A 32 25.50 -26.66 12.27
CA PRO A 32 24.46 -27.65 11.95
C PRO A 32 23.44 -27.84 13.07
N ILE A 33 23.89 -27.73 14.33
CA ILE A 33 23.00 -27.83 15.51
C ILE A 33 22.02 -26.66 15.52
N LEU A 34 22.50 -25.45 15.26
CA LEU A 34 21.65 -24.26 15.23
C LEU A 34 20.70 -24.24 14.05
N ARG A 35 21.15 -24.68 12.87
CA ARG A 35 20.28 -24.83 11.70
C ARG A 35 19.16 -25.82 11.96
N ARG A 36 19.50 -26.99 12.50
CA ARG A 36 18.50 -27.98 12.92
C ARG A 36 17.52 -27.38 13.94
N TRP A 37 17.99 -26.58 14.90
CA TRP A 37 17.10 -25.90 15.83
C TRP A 37 16.25 -24.80 15.20
N CYS A 38 16.73 -24.13 14.13
CA CYS A 38 15.90 -23.27 13.30
C CYS A 38 14.76 -24.07 12.68
N ASP A 39 15.09 -25.20 12.05
CA ASP A 39 14.15 -26.04 11.31
C ASP A 39 13.11 -26.66 12.26
N GLU A 40 13.53 -27.06 13.45
CA GLU A 40 12.68 -27.58 14.53
C GLU A 40 11.94 -26.46 15.32
N GLN A 41 12.16 -25.18 14.96
CA GLN A 41 11.58 -24.01 15.65
C GLN A 41 11.76 -24.03 17.17
N ARG A 42 12.93 -24.46 17.66
CA ARG A 42 13.15 -24.59 19.11
C ARG A 42 13.10 -23.23 19.81
N PRO A 43 12.54 -23.13 21.03
CA PRO A 43 12.53 -21.89 21.80
C PRO A 43 13.94 -21.37 22.06
N LEU A 44 14.19 -20.06 21.92
CA LEU A 44 15.50 -19.43 22.17
C LEU A 44 16.04 -19.66 23.60
N THR A 45 15.19 -19.99 24.58
CA THR A 45 15.63 -20.48 25.91
C THR A 45 16.52 -21.71 25.84
N GLN A 46 16.32 -22.54 24.82
CA GLN A 46 17.11 -23.73 24.56
C GLN A 46 18.36 -23.43 23.73
N TRP A 47 18.53 -22.18 23.28
CA TRP A 47 19.68 -21.77 22.49
C TRP A 47 20.76 -21.22 23.41
N THR A 48 21.41 -22.14 24.12
CA THR A 48 22.51 -21.82 25.04
C THR A 48 23.76 -22.60 24.64
N ARG A 49 24.95 -22.09 24.99
CA ARG A 49 26.21 -22.86 24.86
C ARG A 49 26.13 -24.24 25.52
N GLN A 50 25.40 -24.36 26.65
CA GLN A 50 25.20 -25.65 27.32
C GLN A 50 24.29 -26.60 26.51
N ALA A 51 23.23 -26.08 25.90
CA ALA A 51 22.36 -26.88 25.05
C ALA A 51 23.07 -27.31 23.76
N VAL A 52 23.96 -26.49 23.21
CA VAL A 52 24.79 -26.86 22.05
C VAL A 52 25.74 -28.00 22.43
N VAL A 53 26.37 -27.91 23.62
CA VAL A 53 27.17 -29.01 24.17
C VAL A 53 26.33 -30.27 24.34
N ASN A 54 25.10 -30.16 24.84
CA ASN A 54 24.22 -31.32 25.05
C ASN A 54 23.79 -31.95 23.71
N ALA A 55 23.35 -31.15 22.74
CA ALA A 55 22.97 -31.63 21.42
C ALA A 55 24.14 -32.28 20.67
N SER A 56 25.38 -31.82 20.91
CA SER A 56 26.58 -32.49 20.37
C SER A 56 26.87 -33.88 20.99
N ARG A 57 26.24 -34.23 22.11
CA ARG A 57 26.40 -35.55 22.77
C ARG A 57 25.39 -36.59 22.27
N ASP A 58 24.28 -36.16 21.70
CA ASP A 58 23.16 -37.02 21.29
C ASP A 58 23.45 -37.82 19.99
N GLY A 59 24.71 -37.88 19.55
CA GLY A 59 25.23 -38.84 18.57
C GLY A 59 24.79 -38.66 17.12
N SER A 60 23.86 -37.75 16.82
CA SER A 60 23.29 -37.54 15.48
C SER A 60 23.99 -36.44 14.65
N GLY A 61 25.23 -36.07 14.98
CA GLY A 61 25.92 -34.93 14.38
C GLY A 61 27.45 -34.89 14.59
N PRO A 62 28.10 -33.74 14.33
CA PRO A 62 29.56 -33.58 14.33
C PRO A 62 30.24 -33.98 15.65
N PRO A 63 31.57 -34.19 15.68
CA PRO A 63 32.28 -34.67 16.86
C PRO A 63 31.99 -33.86 18.13
N ARG A 64 31.91 -34.56 19.26
CA ARG A 64 31.52 -34.02 20.58
C ARG A 64 32.29 -32.74 20.91
N ILE A 65 31.55 -31.65 21.13
CA ILE A 65 32.09 -30.36 21.53
C ILE A 65 32.38 -30.38 23.04
N PRO A 66 33.65 -30.25 23.50
CA PRO A 66 33.94 -30.20 24.93
C PRO A 66 33.48 -28.88 25.54
N LYS A 67 32.67 -28.93 26.61
CA LYS A 67 32.20 -27.75 27.35
C LYS A 67 33.32 -26.74 27.68
N PRO A 68 34.48 -27.15 28.23
CA PRO A 68 35.54 -26.19 28.55
C PRO A 68 36.12 -25.52 27.31
N THR A 69 36.08 -26.21 26.16
CA THR A 69 36.59 -25.68 24.88
C THR A 69 35.62 -24.65 24.32
N LEU A 70 34.32 -24.94 24.23
CA LEU A 70 33.34 -23.98 23.72
C LEU A 70 33.31 -22.69 24.55
N TYR A 71 33.33 -22.81 25.88
CA TYR A 71 33.28 -21.67 26.80
C TYR A 71 34.58 -20.85 26.82
N ARG A 72 35.72 -21.45 26.45
CA ARG A 72 37.00 -20.74 26.31
C ARG A 72 37.04 -19.84 25.08
N TYR A 73 36.39 -20.24 24.00
CA TYR A 73 36.42 -19.52 22.71
C TYR A 73 35.27 -18.53 22.56
N PHE A 74 34.11 -18.82 23.15
CA PHE A 74 32.94 -17.93 23.12
C PHE A 74 32.53 -17.62 24.55
N THR A 75 32.71 -16.36 24.97
CA THR A 75 32.50 -15.90 26.35
C THR A 75 31.02 -15.78 26.73
N THR A 76 30.15 -15.48 25.76
CA THR A 76 28.69 -15.36 25.90
C THR A 76 27.95 -16.20 24.85
N ASN A 77 26.64 -16.34 24.98
CA ASN A 77 25.81 -16.95 23.93
C ASN A 77 25.79 -16.03 22.69
N ASP A 78 25.65 -14.72 22.90
CA ASP A 78 25.62 -13.73 21.81
C ASP A 78 26.92 -13.74 21.00
N ALA A 79 28.07 -13.85 21.66
CA ALA A 79 29.37 -13.97 20.98
C ALA A 79 29.49 -15.25 20.14
N LEU A 80 28.80 -16.33 20.53
CA LEU A 80 28.73 -17.54 19.71
C LEU A 80 27.82 -17.31 18.49
N TRP A 81 26.64 -16.73 18.68
CA TRP A 81 25.66 -16.49 17.62
C TRP A 81 26.17 -15.50 16.58
N ASP A 82 26.76 -14.40 17.01
CA ASP A 82 27.39 -13.39 16.16
C ASP A 82 28.51 -13.99 15.29
N ARG A 83 29.34 -14.84 15.89
CA ARG A 83 30.41 -15.54 15.16
C ARG A 83 29.89 -16.55 14.15
N VAL A 84 28.80 -17.27 14.48
CA VAL A 84 28.16 -18.17 13.52
C VAL A 84 27.54 -17.39 12.36
N ALA A 85 26.78 -16.31 12.66
CA ALA A 85 26.19 -15.45 11.63
C ALA A 85 27.25 -14.87 10.70
N THR A 86 28.33 -14.31 11.28
CA THR A 86 29.47 -13.76 10.54
C THR A 86 30.11 -14.80 9.62
N GLU A 87 30.31 -16.03 10.10
CA GLU A 87 30.96 -17.08 9.31
C GLU A 87 30.07 -17.63 8.19
N ILE A 88 28.73 -17.62 8.35
CA ILE A 88 27.79 -17.93 7.26
C ILE A 88 27.82 -16.81 6.22
N THR A 89 27.70 -15.55 6.64
CA THR A 89 27.78 -14.38 5.73
C THR A 89 29.11 -14.34 4.97
N ARG A 90 30.22 -14.64 5.63
CA ARG A 90 31.56 -14.68 5.02
C ARG A 90 31.69 -15.73 3.92
N ARG A 91 30.94 -16.84 4.01
CA ARG A 91 30.94 -17.89 2.97
C ARG A 91 30.17 -17.47 1.73
N GLY A 92 29.16 -16.60 1.85
CA GLY A 92 28.42 -16.03 0.72
C GLY A 92 27.49 -17.01 -0.02
N ASP A 93 27.60 -18.31 0.26
CA ASP A 93 26.86 -19.37 -0.43
C ASP A 93 25.42 -19.54 0.08
N GLU A 94 25.10 -19.03 1.27
CA GLU A 94 23.79 -19.23 1.92
C GLU A 94 23.33 -18.02 2.75
N GLU A 95 22.02 -17.80 2.82
CA GLU A 95 21.43 -16.79 3.69
C GLU A 95 21.49 -17.21 5.16
N VAL A 96 21.90 -16.29 6.06
CA VAL A 96 21.87 -16.53 7.51
C VAL A 96 20.42 -16.69 7.98
N PRO A 97 20.04 -17.84 8.57
CA PRO A 97 18.71 -18.04 9.13
C PRO A 97 18.30 -16.91 10.06
N SER A 98 17.06 -16.43 9.93
CA SER A 98 16.53 -15.27 10.67
C SER A 98 16.69 -15.40 12.19
N LEU A 99 16.52 -16.61 12.73
CA LEU A 99 16.72 -16.92 14.16
C LEU A 99 18.17 -16.76 14.62
N ILE A 100 19.15 -17.20 13.83
CA ILE A 100 20.58 -17.03 14.13
C ILE A 100 20.95 -15.54 14.08
N ARG A 101 20.43 -14.82 13.08
CA ARG A 101 20.65 -13.37 12.93
C ARG A 101 20.06 -12.57 14.09
N ALA A 102 18.88 -12.95 14.56
CA ALA A 102 18.23 -12.30 15.69
C ALA A 102 18.98 -12.54 17.00
N ALA A 103 19.42 -13.78 17.25
CA ALA A 103 20.21 -14.15 18.42
C ALA A 103 21.60 -13.48 18.43
N ALA A 104 22.23 -13.30 17.27
CA ALA A 104 23.50 -12.59 17.10
C ALA A 104 23.44 -11.12 17.52
N THR A 105 22.31 -10.45 17.27
CA THR A 105 22.14 -9.01 17.58
C THR A 105 21.80 -8.71 19.04
N GLY A 106 21.79 -9.72 19.93
CA GLY A 106 21.49 -9.54 21.37
C GLY A 106 20.07 -9.03 21.66
N ASN A 107 19.15 -9.15 20.71
CA ASN A 107 17.89 -8.41 20.71
C ASN A 107 16.73 -9.07 21.48
N LEU A 108 16.91 -10.24 22.08
CA LEU A 108 15.80 -11.04 22.59
C LEU A 108 16.15 -11.75 23.91
N ASP A 109 15.43 -11.39 24.97
CA ASP A 109 15.44 -12.17 26.20
C ASP A 109 14.72 -13.51 25.94
N SER A 110 15.41 -14.59 26.28
CA SER A 110 14.92 -15.97 26.25
C SER A 110 13.51 -16.17 26.85
N ARG A 111 13.05 -15.27 27.74
CA ARG A 111 11.75 -15.37 28.41
C ARG A 111 10.54 -14.93 27.57
N GLN A 112 10.73 -14.39 26.38
CA GLN A 112 9.63 -13.84 25.59
C GLN A 112 8.81 -14.93 24.86
N PRO A 113 7.47 -14.80 24.79
CA PRO A 113 6.63 -15.72 24.03
C PRO A 113 6.97 -15.71 22.53
N ALA A 114 6.88 -16.88 21.86
CA ALA A 114 7.20 -17.03 20.43
C ALA A 114 6.44 -16.06 19.50
N TRP A 115 5.19 -15.72 19.83
CA TRP A 115 4.39 -14.79 19.04
C TRP A 115 4.91 -13.33 19.10
N VAL A 116 5.65 -12.95 20.15
CA VAL A 116 6.33 -11.64 20.24
C VAL A 116 7.48 -11.60 19.23
N PHE A 117 8.20 -12.70 19.08
CA PHE A 117 9.30 -12.83 18.13
C PHE A 117 8.84 -12.75 16.68
N GLU A 118 7.79 -13.50 16.31
CA GLU A 118 7.17 -13.44 14.98
C GLU A 118 6.68 -12.02 14.66
N PHE A 119 6.09 -11.35 15.65
CA PHE A 119 5.64 -9.97 15.50
C PHE A 119 6.80 -9.00 15.26
N VAL A 120 7.91 -9.12 16.00
CA VAL A 120 9.07 -8.24 15.87
C VAL A 120 9.80 -8.46 14.54
N THR A 121 9.97 -9.72 14.14
CA THR A 121 10.82 -10.10 12.98
C THR A 121 10.09 -10.14 11.65
N SER A 122 8.75 -10.16 11.61
CA SER A 122 8.00 -10.09 10.36
C SER A 122 8.27 -8.80 9.59
N SER A 123 8.67 -8.94 8.33
CA SER A 123 8.91 -7.86 7.38
C SER A 123 7.59 -7.32 6.83
N ASP A 124 6.90 -6.46 7.58
CA ASP A 124 5.64 -5.75 7.27
C ASP A 124 4.40 -6.59 6.86
N ASN A 125 4.60 -7.79 6.32
CA ASN A 125 3.64 -8.86 6.11
C ASN A 125 3.39 -9.54 7.45
N LEU A 126 2.55 -8.88 8.25
CA LEU A 126 1.79 -9.48 9.34
C LEU A 126 0.72 -10.46 8.81
N GLU A 127 1.07 -11.23 7.78
CA GLU A 127 0.31 -12.36 7.26
C GLU A 127 0.44 -13.57 8.17
N LEU A 128 1.42 -13.63 9.08
CA LEU A 128 1.43 -14.66 10.14
C LEU A 128 0.33 -14.48 11.20
N LEU A 129 -0.43 -13.38 11.11
CA LEU A 129 -1.75 -13.26 11.72
C LEU A 129 -2.84 -13.04 10.64
N THR A 130 -2.75 -13.71 9.48
CA THR A 130 -3.88 -13.89 8.55
C THR A 130 -4.92 -14.76 9.22
N PHE A 131 -5.61 -14.17 10.17
CA PHE A 131 -6.81 -14.70 10.73
C PHE A 131 -7.95 -13.92 10.06
N SER A 132 -8.68 -14.55 9.13
CA SER A 132 -9.90 -14.06 8.44
C SER A 132 -11.06 -13.68 9.38
N GLY A 133 -11.21 -12.37 9.69
CA GLY A 133 -12.27 -11.70 10.47
C GLY A 133 -13.15 -12.49 11.46
N SER A 134 -13.00 -12.28 12.77
CA SER A 134 -14.06 -12.63 13.74
C SER A 134 -13.94 -11.84 15.05
N ALA A 135 -15.08 -11.54 15.69
CA ALA A 135 -15.17 -11.00 17.04
C ALA A 135 -14.41 -11.87 18.07
N ALA A 136 -14.23 -13.17 17.79
CA ALA A 136 -13.42 -14.06 18.62
C ALA A 136 -11.94 -13.66 18.67
N LYS A 137 -11.42 -12.96 17.65
CA LYS A 137 -10.02 -12.50 17.62
C LYS A 137 -9.79 -11.27 18.46
N VAL A 138 -10.73 -10.33 18.40
CA VAL A 138 -10.73 -9.19 19.31
C VAL A 138 -10.78 -9.71 20.75
N LYS A 139 -11.66 -10.67 21.06
CA LYS A 139 -11.72 -11.32 22.38
C LYS A 139 -10.42 -12.03 22.77
N LEU A 140 -9.81 -12.80 21.86
CA LEU A 140 -8.54 -13.48 22.13
C LEU A 140 -7.39 -12.48 22.38
N ALA A 141 -7.30 -11.43 21.54
CA ALA A 141 -6.30 -10.38 21.70
C ALA A 141 -6.52 -9.57 22.98
N GLN A 142 -7.78 -9.26 23.33
CA GLN A 142 -8.15 -8.61 24.59
C GLN A 142 -7.78 -9.47 25.80
N SER A 143 -8.03 -10.78 25.75
CA SER A 143 -7.66 -11.72 26.80
C SER A 143 -6.15 -11.76 27.00
N ARG A 144 -5.38 -11.97 25.92
CA ARG A 144 -3.90 -11.96 25.96
C ARG A 144 -3.34 -10.63 26.43
N TYR A 145 -3.90 -9.52 25.97
CA TYR A 145 -3.48 -8.19 26.43
C TYR A 145 -3.76 -8.01 27.92
N SER A 146 -4.93 -8.44 28.41
CA SER A 146 -5.28 -8.34 29.82
C SER A 146 -4.36 -9.16 30.73
N GLU A 147 -3.97 -10.36 30.29
CA GLU A 147 -3.02 -11.22 30.97
C GLU A 147 -1.63 -10.56 31.05
N VAL A 148 -1.11 -10.13 29.90
CA VAL A 148 0.25 -9.57 29.77
C VAL A 148 0.36 -8.16 30.35
N ARG A 149 -0.71 -7.35 30.37
CA ARG A 149 -0.67 -5.95 30.82
C ARG A 149 -0.17 -5.81 32.26
N LYS A 150 -0.43 -6.82 33.11
CA LYS A 150 -0.05 -6.81 34.53
C LYS A 150 1.31 -7.45 34.81
N THR A 151 1.68 -8.49 34.06
CA THR A 151 2.81 -9.37 34.40
C THR A 151 3.89 -9.45 33.32
N GLY A 152 3.61 -8.98 32.11
CA GLY A 152 4.54 -9.00 30.99
C GLY A 152 5.64 -7.95 31.10
N ASP A 153 6.80 -8.26 30.52
CA ASP A 153 7.85 -7.27 30.33
C ASP A 153 7.40 -6.12 29.40
N THR A 154 8.17 -5.03 29.36
CA THR A 154 7.81 -3.83 28.59
C THR A 154 7.59 -4.14 27.11
N LEU A 155 8.44 -4.96 26.48
CA LEU A 155 8.32 -5.27 25.05
C LEU A 155 7.08 -6.12 24.76
N THR A 156 6.82 -7.15 25.57
CA THR A 156 5.64 -8.02 25.47
C THR A 156 4.36 -7.19 25.62
N ARG A 157 4.34 -6.21 26.52
CA ARG A 157 3.21 -5.29 26.68
C ARG A 157 2.99 -4.40 25.44
N ILE A 158 4.06 -3.82 24.88
CA ILE A 158 3.98 -3.02 23.64
C ILE A 158 3.41 -3.89 22.50
N VAL A 159 3.94 -5.10 22.33
CA VAL A 159 3.54 -6.01 21.26
C VAL A 159 2.10 -6.50 21.46
N ALA A 160 1.69 -6.86 22.67
CA ALA A 160 0.32 -7.24 22.98
C ALA A 160 -0.70 -6.13 22.65
N ALA A 161 -0.41 -4.89 23.07
CA ALA A 161 -1.25 -3.73 22.76
C ALA A 161 -1.32 -3.47 21.25
N THR A 162 -0.20 -3.58 20.54
CA THR A 162 -0.14 -3.40 19.08
C THR A 162 -0.95 -4.47 18.34
N VAL A 163 -0.90 -5.73 18.78
CA VAL A 163 -1.69 -6.84 18.22
C VAL A 163 -3.19 -6.60 18.44
N LEU A 164 -3.59 -6.17 19.64
CA LEU A 164 -4.98 -5.83 19.93
C LEU A 164 -5.47 -4.67 19.05
N ALA A 165 -4.70 -3.58 18.95
CA ALA A 165 -5.04 -2.45 18.09
C ALA A 165 -5.22 -2.88 16.62
N ARG A 166 -4.35 -3.77 16.11
CA ARG A 166 -4.49 -4.33 14.76
C ARG A 166 -5.78 -5.13 14.59
N ALA A 167 -6.13 -5.97 15.58
CA ALA A 167 -7.35 -6.77 15.53
C ALA A 167 -8.60 -5.89 15.48
N LEU A 168 -8.64 -4.82 16.29
CA LEU A 168 -9.69 -3.82 16.32
C LEU A 168 -9.81 -3.06 14.98
N LEU A 169 -8.68 -2.59 14.42
CA LEU A 169 -8.65 -1.95 13.10
C LEU A 169 -9.17 -2.87 12.00
N SER A 170 -8.76 -4.15 12.01
CA SER A 170 -9.23 -5.13 11.03
C SER A 170 -10.72 -5.43 11.16
N SER A 171 -11.25 -5.46 12.38
CA SER A 171 -12.68 -5.61 12.63
C SER A 171 -13.44 -4.41 12.05
N ALA A 172 -13.01 -3.19 12.37
CA ALA A 172 -13.63 -1.97 11.87
C ALA A 172 -13.61 -1.87 10.34
N LEU A 173 -12.51 -2.25 9.69
CA LEU A 173 -12.43 -2.30 8.23
C LEU A 173 -13.41 -3.30 7.62
N THR A 174 -13.64 -4.44 8.29
CA THR A 174 -14.62 -5.45 7.85
C THR A 174 -16.03 -4.89 7.98
N ASP A 175 -16.35 -4.29 9.12
CA ASP A 175 -17.65 -3.66 9.38
C ASP A 175 -17.93 -2.53 8.38
N LEU A 176 -16.95 -1.67 8.10
CA LEU A 176 -17.07 -0.61 7.11
C LEU A 176 -17.24 -1.14 5.68
N ARG A 177 -16.67 -2.28 5.33
CA ARG A 177 -16.92 -2.93 4.04
C ARG A 177 -18.35 -3.47 3.96
N LEU A 178 -18.83 -4.12 5.03
CA LEU A 178 -20.21 -4.61 5.10
C LEU A 178 -21.24 -3.48 5.02
N THR A 179 -20.94 -2.30 5.56
CA THR A 179 -21.87 -1.15 5.44
C THR A 179 -22.10 -0.68 4.01
N ALA A 180 -21.18 -0.96 3.09
CA ALA A 180 -21.32 -0.59 1.69
C ALA A 180 -22.38 -1.45 0.97
N THR A 181 -22.67 -2.65 1.49
CA THR A 181 -23.61 -3.61 0.88
C THR A 181 -24.90 -3.75 1.68
N GLN A 182 -25.11 -2.94 2.73
CA GLN A 182 -26.29 -3.01 3.60
C GLN A 182 -27.40 -2.05 3.13
N ALA A 183 -28.55 -2.61 2.74
CA ALA A 183 -29.74 -1.84 2.38
C ALA A 183 -30.45 -1.19 3.59
N ASP A 184 -30.41 -1.84 4.76
CA ASP A 184 -31.04 -1.34 5.99
C ASP A 184 -30.22 -0.18 6.60
N GLN A 185 -30.81 1.02 6.58
CA GLN A 185 -30.19 2.23 7.10
C GLN A 185 -29.93 2.19 8.62
N THR A 186 -30.79 1.53 9.39
CA THR A 186 -30.65 1.43 10.86
C THR A 186 -29.49 0.50 11.20
N LYS A 187 -29.43 -0.66 10.54
CA LYS A 187 -28.31 -1.59 10.68
C LYS A 187 -26.99 -0.95 10.25
N ARG A 188 -27.00 -0.21 9.13
CA ARG A 188 -25.85 0.53 8.62
C ARG A 188 -25.33 1.56 9.63
N LYS A 189 -26.21 2.39 10.22
CA LYS A 189 -25.83 3.37 11.24
C LYS A 189 -25.19 2.70 12.46
N ARG A 190 -25.74 1.58 12.92
CA ARG A 190 -25.19 0.81 14.04
C ARG A 190 -23.80 0.25 13.71
N THR A 191 -23.64 -0.40 12.55
CA THR A 191 -22.34 -0.95 12.13
C THR A 191 -21.27 0.13 11.96
N ILE A 192 -21.64 1.33 11.49
CA ILE A 192 -20.71 2.48 11.44
C ILE A 192 -20.30 2.92 12.85
N ALA A 193 -21.24 2.98 13.81
CA ALA A 193 -20.95 3.34 15.18
C ALA A 193 -20.02 2.31 15.86
N ASP A 194 -20.27 1.02 15.67
CA ASP A 194 -19.44 -0.08 16.20
C ASP A 194 -18.01 -0.04 15.61
N ALA A 195 -17.90 0.22 14.30
CA ALA A 195 -16.62 0.41 13.64
C ALA A 195 -15.86 1.62 14.21
N ARG A 196 -16.55 2.74 14.44
CA ARG A 196 -15.96 3.96 15.03
C ARG A 196 -15.44 3.71 16.45
N ALA A 197 -16.20 2.98 17.27
CA ALA A 197 -15.77 2.58 18.60
C ALA A 197 -14.49 1.72 18.55
N SER A 198 -14.47 0.71 17.66
CA SER A 198 -13.31 -0.17 17.46
C SER A 198 -12.07 0.61 17.00
N LEU A 199 -12.22 1.57 16.07
CA LEU A 199 -11.11 2.44 15.64
C LEU A 199 -10.57 3.29 16.79
N SER A 200 -11.47 3.82 17.64
CA SER A 200 -11.09 4.66 18.77
C SER A 200 -10.34 3.85 19.83
N GLU A 201 -10.82 2.63 20.13
CA GLU A 201 -10.14 1.70 21.03
C GLU A 201 -8.77 1.26 20.46
N ALA A 202 -8.66 1.07 19.15
CA ALA A 202 -7.38 0.77 18.50
C ALA A 202 -6.35 1.89 18.74
N VAL A 203 -6.76 3.15 18.58
CA VAL A 203 -5.89 4.32 18.84
C VAL A 203 -5.44 4.36 20.30
N VAL A 204 -6.36 4.18 21.26
CA VAL A 204 -6.02 4.19 22.70
C VAL A 204 -4.98 3.11 23.03
N ASN A 205 -5.15 1.89 22.51
CA ASN A 205 -4.18 0.82 22.71
C ASN A 205 -2.82 1.14 22.05
N CYS A 206 -2.83 1.83 20.91
CA CYS A 206 -1.60 2.32 20.30
C CYS A 206 -0.90 3.39 21.15
N GLU A 207 -1.63 4.35 21.69
CA GLU A 207 -1.10 5.39 22.60
C GLU A 207 -0.49 4.75 23.86
N ASP A 208 -1.18 3.79 24.46
CA ASP A 208 -0.67 2.99 25.59
C ASP A 208 0.66 2.30 25.22
N ALA A 209 0.72 1.63 24.06
CA ALA A 209 1.93 0.96 23.59
C ALA A 209 3.09 1.96 23.38
N LEU A 210 2.82 3.10 22.77
CA LEU A 210 3.82 4.13 22.48
C LEU A 210 4.38 4.77 23.75
N SER A 211 3.58 4.90 24.81
CA SER A 211 4.03 5.41 26.12
C SER A 211 5.10 4.54 26.79
N LEU A 212 5.20 3.27 26.40
CA LEU A 212 6.14 2.29 26.95
C LEU A 212 7.43 2.18 26.11
N VAL A 213 7.48 2.80 24.94
CA VAL A 213 8.63 2.76 24.03
C VAL A 213 9.81 3.50 24.66
N ARG A 214 10.99 2.87 24.65
CA ARG A 214 12.22 3.49 25.11
C ARG A 214 13.02 3.94 23.90
N LYS A 215 13.26 5.25 23.77
CA LYS A 215 14.19 5.81 22.78
C LYS A 215 15.57 5.16 22.97
N GLY A 216 16.31 4.92 21.89
CA GLY A 216 17.57 4.18 21.86
C GLY A 216 17.43 2.65 21.79
N ASN A 217 16.23 2.08 22.05
CA ASN A 217 16.01 0.65 21.90
C ASN A 217 15.43 0.33 20.52
N HIS A 218 16.28 -0.13 19.60
CA HIS A 218 15.88 -0.40 18.21
C HIS A 218 14.72 -1.40 18.09
N THR A 219 14.62 -2.39 18.98
CA THR A 219 13.52 -3.36 18.97
C THR A 219 12.20 -2.70 19.38
N HIS A 220 12.22 -1.84 20.40
CA HIS A 220 11.02 -1.06 20.76
C HIS A 220 10.61 -0.14 19.62
N LEU A 221 11.55 0.55 18.97
CA LEU A 221 11.26 1.46 17.86
C LEU A 221 10.63 0.74 16.67
N ARG A 222 11.11 -0.46 16.31
CA ARG A 222 10.54 -1.26 15.21
C ARG A 222 9.08 -1.63 15.47
N VAL A 223 8.76 -2.04 16.71
CA VAL A 223 7.37 -2.33 17.11
C VAL A 223 6.55 -1.04 17.15
N ALA A 224 7.12 0.06 17.65
CA ALA A 224 6.48 1.36 17.70
C ALA A 224 6.09 1.87 16.31
N LEU A 225 6.92 1.67 15.29
CA LEU A 225 6.61 2.03 13.91
C LEU A 225 5.42 1.22 13.34
N LYS A 226 5.28 -0.06 13.69
CA LYS A 226 4.09 -0.86 13.36
C LYS A 226 2.85 -0.32 14.06
N CYS A 227 3.00 0.06 15.32
CA CYS A 227 1.95 0.68 16.14
C CYS A 227 1.49 2.03 15.57
N LEU A 228 2.42 2.92 15.21
CA LEU A 228 2.14 4.22 14.60
C LEU A 228 1.43 4.09 13.25
N LYS A 229 1.77 3.07 12.45
CA LYS A 229 1.06 2.76 11.20
C LYS A 229 -0.41 2.41 11.45
N ILE A 230 -0.68 1.59 12.47
CA ILE A 230 -2.06 1.22 12.87
C ILE A 230 -2.82 2.44 13.38
N ALA A 231 -2.23 3.22 14.30
CA ALA A 231 -2.83 4.43 14.85
C ALA A 231 -3.15 5.45 13.76
N SER A 232 -2.20 5.68 12.85
CA SER A 232 -2.36 6.59 11.70
C SER A 232 -3.49 6.14 10.78
N GLU A 233 -3.59 4.84 10.50
CA GLU A 233 -4.67 4.31 9.67
C GLU A 233 -6.03 4.48 10.35
N ALA A 234 -6.11 4.20 11.65
CA ALA A 234 -7.33 4.36 12.43
C ALA A 234 -7.78 5.83 12.48
N GLU A 235 -6.88 6.76 12.78
CA GLU A 235 -7.15 8.21 12.77
C GLU A 235 -7.56 8.71 11.37
N ARG A 236 -6.92 8.19 10.32
CA ARG A 236 -7.31 8.51 8.95
C ARG A 236 -8.75 8.07 8.66
N LEU A 237 -9.15 6.89 9.08
CA LEU A 237 -10.52 6.40 8.92
C LEU A 237 -11.52 7.19 9.76
N LEU A 238 -11.17 7.51 11.01
CA LEU A 238 -11.98 8.34 11.91
C LEU A 238 -12.19 9.76 11.34
N SER A 239 -11.14 10.37 10.79
CA SER A 239 -11.23 11.71 10.17
C SER A 239 -12.27 11.79 9.06
N ARG A 240 -12.40 10.72 8.25
CA ARG A 240 -13.40 10.62 7.18
C ARG A 240 -14.85 10.51 7.69
N GLN A 241 -15.04 10.14 8.96
CA GLN A 241 -16.37 9.91 9.53
C GLN A 241 -16.86 11.08 10.38
N SER A 242 -15.96 11.83 11.01
CA SER A 242 -16.33 12.88 11.96
C SER A 242 -16.38 14.28 11.34
N GLY A 243 -15.69 14.50 10.21
CA GLY A 243 -15.53 15.82 9.59
C GLY A 243 -14.85 16.86 10.49
N ASN A 244 -14.18 16.43 11.58
CA ASN A 244 -13.52 17.32 12.53
C ASN A 244 -11.99 17.20 12.46
N GLY A 245 -11.30 18.35 12.58
CA GLY A 245 -9.84 18.42 12.47
C GLY A 245 -9.05 17.73 13.60
N ILE A 246 -9.72 17.21 14.63
CA ILE A 246 -9.08 16.53 15.78
C ILE A 246 -8.31 15.30 15.33
N HIS A 247 -8.92 14.46 14.47
CA HIS A 247 -8.28 13.23 14.00
C HIS A 247 -7.10 13.53 13.04
N LEU A 248 -7.19 14.60 12.25
CA LEU A 248 -6.06 15.07 11.43
C LEU A 248 -4.90 15.59 12.31
N ARG A 249 -5.20 16.28 13.41
CA ARG A 249 -4.18 16.69 14.40
C ARG A 249 -3.49 15.48 15.03
N LYS A 250 -4.25 14.47 15.46
CA LYS A 250 -3.68 13.23 16.02
C LYS A 250 -2.84 12.47 14.99
N LEU A 251 -3.32 12.36 13.75
CA LEU A 251 -2.56 11.78 12.64
C LEU A 251 -1.23 12.50 12.43
N ALA A 252 -1.21 13.83 12.42
CA ALA A 252 0.02 14.60 12.28
C ALA A 252 1.00 14.33 13.43
N ILE A 253 0.51 14.21 14.68
CA ILE A 253 1.33 13.85 15.84
C ILE A 253 1.95 12.46 15.65
N PHE A 254 1.15 11.44 15.30
CA PHE A 254 1.68 10.09 15.08
C PHE A 254 2.70 10.05 13.94
N LYS A 255 2.46 10.79 12.86
CA LYS A 255 3.41 10.86 11.74
C LYS A 255 4.70 11.57 12.10
N ARG A 256 4.65 12.61 12.93
CA ARG A 256 5.84 13.25 13.50
C ARG A 256 6.66 12.27 14.35
N THR A 257 6.01 11.52 15.23
CA THR A 257 6.69 10.46 16.00
C THR A 257 7.26 9.37 15.08
N GLU A 258 6.56 9.04 13.98
CA GLU A 258 7.04 8.06 13.00
C GLU A 258 8.29 8.54 12.27
N VAL A 259 8.38 9.84 11.95
CA VAL A 259 9.61 10.46 11.42
C VAL A 259 10.76 10.29 12.41
N GLU A 260 10.58 10.72 13.67
CA GLU A 260 11.62 10.62 14.71
C GLU A 260 12.15 9.19 14.84
N TYR A 261 11.27 8.19 14.92
CA TYR A 261 11.66 6.79 15.09
C TYR A 261 12.28 6.17 13.83
N ALA A 262 11.82 6.57 12.65
CA ALA A 262 12.38 6.10 11.39
C ALA A 262 13.79 6.67 11.16
N GLU A 263 14.01 7.95 11.47
CA GLU A 263 15.32 8.59 11.40
C GLU A 263 16.32 7.94 12.36
N GLU A 264 15.90 7.65 13.60
CA GLU A 264 16.75 6.97 14.59
C GLU A 264 17.17 5.56 14.14
N LEU A 265 16.32 4.86 13.38
CA LEU A 265 16.65 3.55 12.79
C LEU A 265 17.41 3.63 11.45
N GLY A 266 17.66 4.84 10.94
CA GLY A 266 18.25 5.05 9.61
C GLY A 266 17.32 4.69 8.45
N TRP A 267 16.00 4.61 8.67
CA TRP A 267 15.00 4.25 7.66
C TRP A 267 14.52 5.48 6.90
N ARG A 268 15.40 6.06 6.08
CA ARG A 268 15.21 7.37 5.43
C ARG A 268 13.96 7.44 4.55
N THR A 269 13.75 6.41 3.72
CA THR A 269 12.54 6.31 2.87
C THR A 269 11.24 6.34 3.70
N ARG A 270 11.22 5.63 4.84
CA ARG A 270 10.05 5.64 5.74
C ARG A 270 9.84 7.00 6.41
N ALA A 271 10.92 7.64 6.84
CA ALA A 271 10.86 9.00 7.40
C ALA A 271 10.28 10.00 6.38
N ALA A 272 10.70 9.95 5.12
CA ALA A 272 10.17 10.80 4.06
C ALA A 272 8.65 10.58 3.82
N ILE A 273 8.20 9.31 3.77
CA ILE A 273 6.77 8.99 3.64
C ILE A 273 5.98 9.50 4.85
N ALA A 274 6.50 9.32 6.06
CA ALA A 274 5.87 9.80 7.28
C ALA A 274 5.77 11.33 7.31
N LYS A 275 6.83 12.03 6.92
CA LYS A 275 6.88 13.51 6.81
C LYS A 275 5.87 14.04 5.79
N PHE A 276 5.76 13.40 4.63
CA PHE A 276 4.70 13.71 3.67
C PHE A 276 3.30 13.63 4.31
N HIS A 277 3.02 12.51 4.99
CA HIS A 277 1.72 12.33 5.63
C HIS A 277 1.47 13.28 6.80
N GLN A 278 2.50 13.67 7.54
CA GLN A 278 2.42 14.70 8.57
C GLN A 278 2.02 16.05 7.96
N ASN A 279 2.84 16.57 7.06
CA ASN A 279 2.63 17.89 6.45
C ASN A 279 1.27 17.97 5.78
N ARG A 280 0.87 16.91 5.08
CA ARG A 280 -0.44 16.85 4.45
C ARG A 280 -1.58 16.78 5.46
N ALA A 281 -1.43 16.09 6.59
CA ALA A 281 -2.46 16.08 7.63
C ALA A 281 -2.64 17.47 8.26
N GLU A 282 -1.54 18.21 8.45
CA GLU A 282 -1.56 19.61 8.92
C GLU A 282 -2.25 20.53 7.90
N ALA A 283 -1.86 20.45 6.63
CA ALA A 283 -2.48 21.21 5.54
C ALA A 283 -4.00 20.98 5.45
N LEU A 284 -4.43 19.71 5.53
CA LEU A 284 -5.85 19.35 5.46
C LEU A 284 -6.64 19.84 6.68
N ARG A 285 -6.02 19.82 7.88
CA ARG A 285 -6.63 20.34 9.10
C ARG A 285 -6.87 21.84 8.98
N ASP A 286 -5.90 22.55 8.44
CA ASP A 286 -5.94 24.01 8.29
C ASP A 286 -6.67 24.44 7.01
N GLN A 287 -7.11 23.47 6.20
CA GLN A 287 -7.71 23.68 4.88
C GLN A 287 -6.85 24.53 3.94
N ASP A 288 -5.54 24.44 4.11
CA ASP A 288 -4.56 25.21 3.37
C ASP A 288 -4.15 24.47 2.09
N ARG A 289 -4.58 25.01 0.95
CA ARG A 289 -4.29 24.45 -0.38
C ARG A 289 -2.81 24.56 -0.76
N GLU A 290 -2.12 25.61 -0.31
CA GLU A 290 -0.74 25.88 -0.67
C GLU A 290 0.17 24.92 0.09
N LEU A 291 -0.10 24.72 1.38
CA LEU A 291 0.57 23.70 2.18
C LEU A 291 0.26 22.27 1.69
N GLU A 292 -0.98 21.97 1.23
CA GLU A 292 -1.26 20.65 0.65
C GLU A 292 -0.43 20.45 -0.62
N TRP A 293 -0.35 21.44 -1.50
CA TRP A 293 0.47 21.39 -2.70
C TRP A 293 1.96 21.24 -2.39
N GLU A 294 2.48 22.08 -1.48
CA GLU A 294 3.87 22.04 -1.05
C GLU A 294 4.24 20.67 -0.47
N SER A 295 3.35 20.07 0.34
CA SER A 295 3.59 18.73 0.88
C SER A 295 3.81 17.68 -0.21
N ILE A 296 3.08 17.78 -1.34
CA ILE A 296 3.17 16.87 -2.47
C ILE A 296 4.46 17.12 -3.26
N THR A 297 4.78 18.38 -3.56
CA THR A 297 5.98 18.73 -4.32
C THR A 297 7.27 18.44 -3.55
N SER A 298 7.27 18.70 -2.24
CA SER A 298 8.41 18.41 -1.36
C SER A 298 8.64 16.90 -1.22
N ALA A 299 7.57 16.10 -1.11
CA ALA A 299 7.69 14.64 -1.10
C ALA A 299 8.23 14.10 -2.44
N ALA A 300 7.79 14.65 -3.57
CA ALA A 300 8.30 14.27 -4.89
C ALA A 300 9.81 14.59 -5.03
N HIS A 301 10.24 15.75 -4.53
CA HIS A 301 11.65 16.13 -4.52
C HIS A 301 12.47 15.19 -3.63
N GLU A 302 12.02 14.96 -2.40
CA GLU A 302 12.69 14.08 -1.44
C GLU A 302 12.85 12.65 -1.99
N PHE A 303 11.82 12.08 -2.64
CA PHE A 303 11.91 10.74 -3.22
C PHE A 303 12.93 10.65 -4.36
N VAL A 304 13.04 11.71 -5.17
CA VAL A 304 14.06 11.78 -6.22
C VAL A 304 15.45 11.83 -5.58
N THR A 305 15.66 12.68 -4.57
CA THR A 305 16.93 12.79 -3.85
C THR A 305 17.33 11.47 -3.19
N LEU A 306 16.43 10.81 -2.47
CA LEU A 306 16.69 9.52 -1.84
C LEU A 306 17.05 8.45 -2.88
N CYS A 307 16.38 8.42 -4.03
CA CYS A 307 16.71 7.48 -5.08
C CYS A 307 18.06 7.77 -5.76
N ASP A 308 18.40 9.05 -5.96
CA ASP A 308 19.73 9.48 -6.43
C ASP A 308 20.84 9.07 -5.43
N GLU A 309 20.51 8.98 -4.14
CA GLU A 309 21.38 8.47 -3.06
C GLU A 309 21.39 6.93 -2.92
N GLY A 310 20.65 6.21 -3.76
CA GLY A 310 20.65 4.74 -3.81
C GLY A 310 19.55 4.05 -2.98
N GLU A 311 18.62 4.81 -2.40
CA GLU A 311 17.44 4.23 -1.73
C GLU A 311 16.45 3.64 -2.75
N VAL A 312 15.75 2.58 -2.32
CA VAL A 312 14.70 1.94 -3.13
C VAL A 312 13.34 2.50 -2.73
N ILE A 313 12.68 3.19 -3.67
CA ILE A 313 11.32 3.69 -3.48
C ILE A 313 10.31 2.70 -4.08
N GLU A 314 9.29 2.34 -3.32
CA GLU A 314 8.28 1.41 -3.80
C GLU A 314 7.36 2.06 -4.86
N ALA A 315 6.92 1.26 -5.84
CA ALA A 315 5.99 1.72 -6.86
C ALA A 315 4.67 2.24 -6.27
N GLY A 316 4.26 1.71 -5.12
CA GLY A 316 3.06 2.15 -4.39
C GLY A 316 3.17 3.59 -3.92
N ASP A 317 4.31 3.97 -3.35
CA ASP A 317 4.57 5.32 -2.82
C ASP A 317 4.64 6.35 -3.94
N VAL A 318 5.33 6.02 -5.05
CA VAL A 318 5.36 6.86 -6.25
C VAL A 318 3.93 7.09 -6.79
N THR A 319 3.13 6.02 -6.88
CA THR A 319 1.74 6.10 -7.37
C THR A 319 0.86 6.93 -6.45
N MET A 320 1.08 6.85 -5.14
CA MET A 320 0.39 7.69 -4.16
C MET A 320 0.67 9.18 -4.41
N ILE A 321 1.93 9.57 -4.58
CA ILE A 321 2.32 10.96 -4.82
C ILE A 321 1.68 11.47 -6.13
N PHE A 322 1.74 10.70 -7.22
CA PHE A 322 1.08 11.08 -8.48
C PHE A 322 -0.43 11.22 -8.35
N SER A 323 -1.10 10.27 -7.67
CA SER A 323 -2.53 10.36 -7.43
C SER A 323 -2.91 11.65 -6.71
N ARG A 324 -2.12 12.09 -5.73
CA ARG A 324 -2.35 13.35 -5.01
C ARG A 324 -2.01 14.58 -5.85
N TYR A 325 -0.92 14.53 -6.59
CA TYR A 325 -0.53 15.58 -7.53
C TYR A 325 -1.63 15.87 -8.54
N PHE A 326 -2.17 14.85 -9.21
CA PHE A 326 -3.24 15.04 -10.19
C PHE A 326 -4.55 15.49 -9.53
N ALA A 327 -4.89 14.95 -8.35
CA ALA A 327 -6.05 15.42 -7.60
C ALA A 327 -5.94 16.91 -7.25
N ALA A 328 -4.80 17.37 -6.74
CA ALA A 328 -4.56 18.77 -6.41
C ALA A 328 -4.62 19.68 -7.66
N ARG A 329 -4.04 19.24 -8.78
CA ARG A 329 -4.09 19.99 -10.03
C ARG A 329 -5.51 20.19 -10.55
N VAL A 330 -6.34 19.14 -10.51
CA VAL A 330 -7.75 19.23 -10.94
C VAL A 330 -8.57 20.05 -9.93
N ALA A 331 -8.34 19.86 -8.63
CA ALA A 331 -9.11 20.52 -7.57
C ALA A 331 -8.86 22.04 -7.45
N TYR A 332 -7.64 22.46 -7.73
CA TYR A 332 -7.14 23.82 -7.46
C TYR A 332 -6.71 24.58 -8.71
N ASP A 333 -6.85 23.97 -9.90
CA ASP A 333 -6.39 24.52 -11.19
C ASP A 333 -4.92 24.95 -11.18
N LEU A 334 -4.06 24.10 -10.62
CA LEU A 334 -2.64 24.42 -10.44
C LEU A 334 -1.84 24.11 -11.71
N ILE A 335 -1.09 25.12 -12.15
CA ILE A 335 -0.06 25.00 -13.20
C ILE A 335 1.28 24.78 -12.50
N PRO A 336 1.92 23.60 -12.68
CA PRO A 336 3.21 23.33 -12.07
C PRO A 336 4.30 24.22 -12.66
N THR A 337 5.25 24.65 -11.84
CA THR A 337 6.46 25.34 -12.32
C THR A 337 7.30 24.41 -13.19
N ASP A 338 8.25 24.97 -13.94
CA ASP A 338 9.20 24.18 -14.74
C ASP A 338 10.01 23.21 -13.88
N GLU A 339 10.43 23.66 -12.69
CA GLU A 339 11.15 22.84 -11.73
C GLU A 339 10.30 21.69 -11.22
N GLN A 340 9.07 21.97 -10.79
CA GLN A 340 8.13 20.94 -10.35
C GLN A 340 7.88 19.93 -11.49
N SER A 341 7.67 20.40 -12.71
CA SER A 341 7.49 19.56 -13.89
C SER A 341 8.71 18.65 -14.14
N ARG A 342 9.94 19.15 -13.98
CA ARG A 342 11.16 18.33 -14.09
C ARG A 342 11.23 17.28 -12.97
N THR A 343 10.92 17.65 -11.73
CA THR A 343 10.90 16.74 -10.58
C THR A 343 9.91 15.60 -10.79
N PHE A 344 8.68 15.88 -11.24
CA PHE A 344 7.69 14.84 -11.51
C PHE A 344 8.09 13.94 -12.69
N ARG A 345 8.78 14.46 -13.72
CA ARG A 345 9.35 13.60 -14.77
C ARG A 345 10.41 12.66 -14.23
N LYS A 346 11.29 13.14 -13.33
CA LYS A 346 12.26 12.27 -12.64
C LYS A 346 11.55 11.22 -11.77
N LEU A 347 10.55 11.64 -11.00
CA LEU A 347 9.74 10.75 -10.16
C LEU A 347 9.08 9.63 -10.98
N GLN A 348 8.56 9.92 -12.18
CA GLN A 348 7.98 8.93 -13.10
C GLN A 348 9.00 7.89 -13.59
N ASN A 349 10.29 8.22 -13.58
CA ASN A 349 11.35 7.29 -13.95
C ASN A 349 11.79 6.39 -12.79
N LEU A 350 11.34 6.64 -11.55
CA LEU A 350 11.65 5.81 -10.38
C LEU A 350 10.85 4.51 -10.33
N TYR A 351 9.84 4.32 -11.18
CA TYR A 351 9.09 3.07 -11.21
C TYR A 351 10.03 1.88 -11.50
N PRO A 352 10.08 0.88 -10.62
CA PRO A 352 10.97 -0.26 -10.81
C PRO A 352 10.59 -1.01 -12.09
N ARG A 353 11.58 -1.58 -12.79
CA ARG A 353 11.38 -2.40 -14.02
C ARG A 353 10.78 -3.78 -13.73
N THR A 354 9.92 -3.88 -12.73
CA THR A 354 9.15 -5.08 -12.41
C THR A 354 7.79 -5.02 -13.12
N ARG A 355 7.12 -6.18 -13.28
CA ARG A 355 5.76 -6.22 -13.86
C ARG A 355 4.79 -5.26 -13.16
N MET A 356 4.87 -5.21 -11.83
CA MET A 356 4.05 -4.32 -11.00
C MET A 356 4.43 -2.85 -11.18
N GLY A 357 5.73 -2.53 -11.23
CA GLY A 357 6.19 -1.15 -11.49
C GLY A 357 5.78 -0.65 -12.87
N THR A 358 5.90 -1.48 -13.92
CA THR A 358 5.45 -1.16 -15.28
C THR A 358 3.93 -0.91 -15.33
N LYS A 359 3.14 -1.74 -14.63
CA LYS A 359 1.68 -1.57 -14.53
C LYS A 359 1.32 -0.25 -13.85
N SER A 360 1.95 0.07 -12.72
CA SER A 360 1.72 1.33 -12.00
C SER A 360 2.12 2.56 -12.81
N ARG A 361 3.26 2.51 -13.50
CA ARG A 361 3.69 3.58 -14.43
C ARG A 361 2.68 3.80 -15.54
N ALA A 362 2.15 2.74 -16.13
CA ALA A 362 1.12 2.84 -17.17
C ALA A 362 -0.18 3.47 -16.64
N ASN A 363 -0.59 3.14 -15.41
CA ASN A 363 -1.76 3.76 -14.77
C ASN A 363 -1.56 5.28 -14.61
N VAL A 364 -0.42 5.70 -14.07
CA VAL A 364 -0.10 7.13 -13.86
C VAL A 364 0.01 7.89 -15.18
N THR A 365 0.66 7.31 -16.20
CA THR A 365 0.78 7.93 -17.53
C THR A 365 -0.59 8.11 -18.17
N THR A 366 -1.48 7.14 -17.98
CA THR A 366 -2.87 7.24 -18.44
C THR A 366 -3.60 8.38 -17.72
N LEU A 367 -3.49 8.44 -16.39
CA LEU A 367 -4.11 9.50 -15.60
C LEU A 367 -3.61 10.90 -16.03
N GLU A 368 -2.30 11.04 -16.31
CA GLU A 368 -1.73 12.28 -16.84
C GLU A 368 -2.37 12.68 -18.19
N LYS A 369 -2.53 11.73 -19.11
CA LYS A 369 -3.17 11.96 -20.42
C LYS A 369 -4.63 12.42 -20.23
N VAL A 370 -5.38 11.80 -19.32
CA VAL A 370 -6.78 12.19 -19.04
C VAL A 370 -6.87 13.56 -18.36
N VAL A 371 -5.93 13.93 -17.48
CA VAL A 371 -5.87 15.29 -16.93
C VAL A 371 -5.62 16.33 -18.02
N LYS A 372 -4.69 16.07 -18.95
CA LYS A 372 -4.45 16.97 -20.09
C LYS A 372 -5.70 17.15 -20.95
N PHE A 373 -6.39 16.05 -21.26
CA PHE A 373 -7.70 16.09 -21.92
C PHE A 373 -8.68 16.97 -21.14
N SER A 374 -8.87 16.72 -19.83
CA SER A 374 -9.83 17.46 -19.03
C SER A 374 -9.53 18.95 -18.98
N ASN A 375 -8.27 19.35 -18.84
CA ASN A 375 -7.89 20.76 -18.82
C ASN A 375 -8.13 21.44 -20.18
N ALA A 376 -7.93 20.71 -21.28
CA ALA A 376 -8.27 21.21 -22.61
C ALA A 376 -9.78 21.32 -22.78
N TYR A 377 -10.55 20.32 -22.32
CA TYR A 377 -12.00 20.32 -22.35
C TYR A 377 -12.62 21.45 -21.51
N ASP A 378 -12.06 21.76 -20.33
CA ASP A 378 -12.51 22.87 -19.48
C ASP A 378 -12.39 24.23 -20.20
N ARG A 379 -11.38 24.39 -21.08
CA ARG A 379 -11.23 25.60 -21.90
C ARG A 379 -12.26 25.69 -23.04
N LEU A 380 -12.73 24.55 -23.51
CA LEU A 380 -13.68 24.41 -24.63
C LEU A 380 -15.14 24.24 -24.18
N SER A 381 -15.42 24.18 -22.88
CA SER A 381 -16.78 23.97 -22.36
C SER A 381 -17.47 25.28 -21.95
N ALA A 382 -16.91 26.42 -22.37
CA ALA A 382 -17.58 27.71 -22.30
C ALA A 382 -18.79 27.73 -23.27
N PRO A 383 -19.89 28.44 -22.94
CA PRO A 383 -21.14 28.41 -23.71
C PRO A 383 -21.01 28.76 -25.21
N ASP A 384 -19.97 29.51 -25.57
CA ASP A 384 -19.74 30.02 -26.93
C ASP A 384 -18.66 29.25 -27.71
N SER A 385 -18.17 28.14 -27.17
CA SER A 385 -17.10 27.35 -27.79
C SER A 385 -17.62 26.57 -29.00
N ASP A 386 -16.81 26.41 -30.04
CA ASP A 386 -17.22 25.68 -31.25
C ASP A 386 -17.35 24.17 -30.96
N PRO A 387 -18.56 23.58 -31.13
CA PRO A 387 -18.81 22.13 -31.23
C PRO A 387 -17.69 21.28 -31.87
N SER A 388 -17.15 21.79 -32.97
CA SER A 388 -16.14 21.11 -33.78
C SER A 388 -14.81 20.97 -33.04
N GLU A 389 -14.49 21.88 -32.12
CA GLU A 389 -13.27 21.85 -31.31
C GLU A 389 -13.31 20.72 -30.28
N VAL A 390 -14.47 20.46 -29.66
CA VAL A 390 -14.66 19.32 -28.74
C VAL A 390 -14.49 18.00 -29.50
N THR A 391 -15.05 17.92 -30.71
CA THR A 391 -14.90 16.73 -31.57
C THR A 391 -13.45 16.51 -31.98
N ASN A 392 -12.69 17.58 -32.27
CA ASN A 392 -11.26 17.48 -32.57
C ASN A 392 -10.43 17.08 -31.33
N LEU A 393 -10.78 17.60 -30.15
CA LEU A 393 -10.13 17.23 -28.90
C LEU A 393 -10.31 15.74 -28.58
N LEU A 394 -11.52 15.21 -28.79
CA LEU A 394 -11.80 13.77 -28.62
C LEU A 394 -10.95 12.91 -29.57
N LYS A 395 -10.73 13.35 -30.81
CA LYS A 395 -9.84 12.67 -31.77
C LYS A 395 -8.38 12.70 -31.32
N GLU A 396 -7.90 13.81 -30.77
CA GLU A 396 -6.53 13.96 -30.28
C GLU A 396 -6.25 13.02 -29.09
N TYR A 397 -7.22 12.90 -28.17
CA TYR A 397 -7.03 12.20 -26.91
C TYR A 397 -7.52 10.76 -26.89
N ASP A 398 -8.14 10.26 -27.98
CA ASP A 398 -8.74 8.92 -28.14
C ASP A 398 -8.23 7.90 -27.11
N PHE A 399 -9.09 7.60 -26.14
CA PHE A 399 -8.78 6.72 -25.03
C PHE A 399 -9.34 5.33 -25.29
N THR A 400 -8.44 4.34 -25.31
CA THR A 400 -8.83 2.94 -25.33
C THR A 400 -9.58 2.55 -24.06
N ALA A 401 -10.43 1.51 -24.13
CA ALA A 401 -11.12 0.96 -22.96
C ALA A 401 -10.16 0.64 -21.81
N THR A 402 -9.00 0.04 -22.11
CA THR A 402 -7.94 -0.23 -21.12
C THR A 402 -7.43 1.05 -20.44
N SER A 403 -7.37 2.17 -21.16
CA SER A 403 -6.96 3.46 -20.60
C SER A 403 -8.00 3.99 -19.61
N LEU A 404 -9.28 3.88 -19.96
CA LEU A 404 -10.38 4.26 -19.07
C LEU A 404 -10.41 3.39 -17.80
N THR A 405 -10.19 2.08 -17.91
CA THR A 405 -10.05 1.19 -16.73
C THR A 405 -8.92 1.64 -15.82
N ARG A 406 -7.78 2.03 -16.39
CA ARG A 406 -6.61 2.47 -15.61
C ARG A 406 -6.88 3.76 -14.86
N ALA A 407 -7.61 4.70 -15.47
CA ALA A 407 -8.05 5.91 -14.80
C ALA A 407 -9.04 5.60 -13.67
N ASN A 408 -9.94 4.63 -13.86
CA ASN A 408 -10.91 4.20 -12.85
C ASN A 408 -10.27 3.63 -11.57
N ARG A 409 -8.99 3.23 -11.62
CA ARG A 409 -8.24 2.78 -10.43
C ARG A 409 -7.89 3.91 -9.45
N PHE A 410 -8.20 5.16 -9.78
CA PHE A 410 -7.96 6.32 -8.91
C PHE A 410 -9.30 6.92 -8.47
N PRO A 411 -9.92 6.43 -7.38
CA PRO A 411 -11.17 6.98 -6.87
C PRO A 411 -11.12 8.50 -6.65
N GLY A 412 -12.26 9.15 -6.83
CA GLY A 412 -12.37 10.61 -6.78
C GLY A 412 -11.88 11.25 -8.07
N VAL A 413 -10.57 11.49 -8.20
CA VAL A 413 -10.01 12.21 -9.36
C VAL A 413 -10.22 11.47 -10.67
N GLY A 414 -10.01 10.15 -10.71
CA GLY A 414 -10.22 9.33 -11.90
C GLY A 414 -11.68 9.27 -12.30
N HIS A 415 -12.61 9.14 -11.33
CA HIS A 415 -14.05 9.17 -11.59
C HIS A 415 -14.49 10.52 -12.17
N LEU A 416 -14.07 11.64 -11.58
CA LEU A 416 -14.38 12.98 -12.09
C LEU A 416 -13.89 13.14 -13.54
N LEU A 417 -12.65 12.72 -13.82
CA LEU A 417 -12.07 12.81 -15.15
C LEU A 417 -12.81 11.93 -16.18
N LEU A 418 -13.23 10.71 -15.79
CA LEU A 418 -14.04 9.83 -16.63
C LEU A 418 -15.45 10.39 -16.87
N ALA A 419 -16.04 11.06 -15.87
CA ALA A 419 -17.30 11.75 -16.01
C ALA A 419 -17.21 12.86 -17.07
N ARG A 420 -16.15 13.69 -17.00
CA ARG A 420 -15.90 14.76 -17.98
C ARG A 420 -15.65 14.23 -19.39
N TYR A 421 -14.89 13.15 -19.54
CA TYR A 421 -14.71 12.49 -20.84
C TYR A 421 -16.03 11.99 -21.42
N SER A 422 -16.87 11.36 -20.59
CA SER A 422 -18.20 10.88 -21.01
C SER A 422 -19.14 12.05 -21.36
N THR A 423 -19.03 13.17 -20.62
CA THR A 423 -19.76 14.41 -20.93
C THR A 423 -19.36 14.95 -22.31
N ALA A 424 -18.06 14.98 -22.63
CA ALA A 424 -17.57 15.45 -23.92
C ALA A 424 -18.08 14.57 -25.09
N LEU A 425 -18.09 13.25 -24.89
CA LEU A 425 -18.65 12.30 -25.87
C LEU A 425 -20.14 12.56 -26.13
N TRP A 426 -20.93 12.85 -25.10
CA TRP A 426 -22.34 13.22 -25.24
C TRP A 426 -22.52 14.46 -26.13
N PHE A 427 -21.81 15.56 -25.83
CA PHE A 427 -21.96 16.80 -26.60
C PHE A 427 -21.56 16.62 -28.07
N SER A 428 -20.43 15.94 -28.33
CA SER A 428 -20.00 15.65 -29.69
C SER A 428 -21.02 14.77 -30.45
N ALA A 429 -21.63 13.77 -29.79
CA ALA A 429 -22.65 12.94 -30.42
C ALA A 429 -23.95 13.73 -30.71
N LYS A 430 -24.34 14.66 -29.82
CA LYS A 430 -25.51 15.53 -30.00
C LYS A 430 -25.36 16.42 -31.23
N GLU A 431 -24.18 17.00 -31.42
CA GLU A 431 -23.88 17.91 -32.53
C GLU A 431 -23.80 17.19 -33.88
N ASN A 432 -23.33 15.95 -33.90
CA ASN A 432 -23.23 15.13 -35.11
C ASN A 432 -24.53 14.35 -35.43
N GLY A 433 -25.69 14.82 -34.94
CA GLY A 433 -26.99 14.20 -35.23
C GLY A 433 -27.12 12.76 -34.70
N GLY A 434 -26.45 12.45 -33.60
CA GLY A 434 -26.39 11.11 -33.02
C GLY A 434 -25.39 10.16 -33.70
N GLN A 435 -24.66 10.63 -34.73
CA GLN A 435 -23.61 9.87 -35.38
C GLN A 435 -22.26 10.05 -34.68
N TRP A 436 -21.50 8.97 -34.62
CA TRP A 436 -20.17 8.95 -34.04
C TRP A 436 -19.13 9.61 -34.95
N PRO A 437 -18.12 10.29 -34.38
CA PRO A 437 -16.89 10.57 -35.12
C PRO A 437 -16.26 9.22 -35.52
N ARG A 438 -16.24 8.92 -36.83
CA ARG A 438 -15.67 7.67 -37.41
C ARG A 438 -14.19 7.39 -37.04
N ALA A 439 -13.55 8.30 -36.32
CA ALA A 439 -12.13 8.28 -35.99
C ALA A 439 -11.78 7.50 -34.70
N LEU A 440 -12.76 7.08 -33.90
CA LEU A 440 -12.53 6.24 -32.71
C LEU A 440 -12.41 4.78 -33.15
N GLY A 441 -11.21 4.38 -33.57
CA GLY A 441 -10.94 3.08 -34.18
C GLY A 441 -11.34 1.88 -33.29
N ALA A 442 -12.00 0.90 -33.91
CA ALA A 442 -12.18 -0.48 -33.46
C ALA A 442 -13.10 -0.77 -32.24
N PHE A 443 -14.13 0.05 -31.99
CA PHE A 443 -15.25 -0.33 -31.13
C PHE A 443 -16.60 -0.30 -31.86
N ASP A 444 -16.69 -0.97 -33.02
CA ASP A 444 -17.98 -1.24 -33.69
C ASP A 444 -18.88 -2.24 -32.92
N LEU A 445 -18.40 -2.77 -31.77
CA LEU A 445 -19.11 -3.80 -31.00
C LEU A 445 -20.14 -3.27 -30.00
N VAL A 446 -20.18 -1.96 -29.73
CA VAL A 446 -21.26 -1.34 -28.95
C VAL A 446 -21.49 0.07 -29.50
N GLN A 447 -22.46 0.22 -30.42
CA GLN A 447 -23.05 1.53 -30.69
C GLN A 447 -23.80 1.97 -29.43
N ALA A 448 -23.07 2.50 -28.44
CA ALA A 448 -23.69 3.05 -27.25
C ALA A 448 -24.57 4.22 -27.73
N GLU A 449 -25.83 4.23 -27.30
CA GLU A 449 -26.70 5.34 -27.62
C GLU A 449 -26.12 6.61 -26.98
N PRO A 450 -26.26 7.79 -27.60
CA PRO A 450 -25.80 9.04 -27.00
C PRO A 450 -26.24 9.22 -25.53
N LEU A 451 -27.46 8.79 -25.18
CA LEU A 451 -27.96 8.80 -23.80
C LEU A 451 -27.13 7.96 -22.81
N ASP A 452 -26.46 6.90 -23.27
CA ASP A 452 -25.61 6.06 -22.42
C ASP A 452 -24.38 6.81 -21.92
N PHE A 453 -23.82 7.75 -22.70
CA PHE A 453 -22.72 8.58 -22.26
C PHE A 453 -23.13 9.52 -21.14
N LEU A 454 -24.32 10.10 -21.27
CA LEU A 454 -24.88 10.96 -20.25
C LEU A 454 -25.19 10.18 -18.97
N ARG A 455 -25.75 8.97 -19.10
CA ARG A 455 -25.97 8.03 -17.98
C ARG A 455 -24.65 7.65 -17.29
N ARG A 456 -23.62 7.28 -18.05
CA ARG A 456 -22.29 6.92 -17.53
C ARG A 456 -21.62 8.11 -16.84
N SER A 457 -21.74 9.30 -17.44
CA SER A 457 -21.24 10.52 -16.85
C SER A 457 -21.87 10.77 -15.48
N LEU A 458 -23.19 10.60 -15.35
CA LEU A 458 -23.89 10.73 -14.07
C LEU A 458 -23.39 9.73 -13.04
N LYS A 459 -23.23 8.46 -13.41
CA LYS A 459 -22.65 7.45 -12.52
C LYS A 459 -21.28 7.89 -11.99
N PHE A 460 -20.39 8.32 -12.87
CA PHE A 460 -19.05 8.73 -12.46
C PHE A 460 -19.02 10.02 -11.63
N TYR A 461 -19.92 10.98 -11.89
CA TYR A 461 -20.08 12.14 -11.01
C TYR A 461 -20.58 11.72 -9.63
N ASP A 462 -21.53 10.79 -9.55
CA ASP A 462 -22.02 10.24 -8.28
C ASP A 462 -20.89 9.52 -7.53
N ASP A 463 -20.14 8.65 -8.22
CA ASP A 463 -18.99 7.93 -7.65
C ASP A 463 -17.87 8.88 -7.19
N ALA A 464 -17.67 10.02 -7.87
CA ALA A 464 -16.75 11.06 -7.43
C ALA A 464 -17.26 11.85 -6.22
N GLN A 465 -18.58 12.07 -6.13
CA GLN A 465 -19.23 12.74 -4.99
C GLN A 465 -19.21 11.88 -3.71
N PHE A 466 -19.20 10.55 -3.85
CA PHE A 466 -19.10 9.61 -2.72
C PHE A 466 -17.68 9.49 -2.14
N GLU A 467 -16.73 10.30 -2.61
CA GLU A 467 -15.43 10.42 -1.94
C GLU A 467 -15.63 10.78 -0.46
N LYS A 468 -15.01 9.98 0.42
CA LYS A 468 -15.32 9.97 1.86
C LYS A 468 -14.70 11.14 2.64
N ARG A 469 -14.07 12.09 1.96
CA ARG A 469 -13.32 13.18 2.59
C ARG A 469 -13.83 14.53 2.10
N ASP A 470 -14.10 15.43 3.04
CA ASP A 470 -14.63 16.76 2.76
C ASP A 470 -13.54 17.84 2.70
N GLU A 471 -12.31 17.52 3.15
CA GLU A 471 -11.18 18.44 3.18
C GLU A 471 -10.24 18.31 1.97
N GLY A 472 -9.53 19.41 1.67
CA GLY A 472 -8.47 19.47 0.68
C GLY A 472 -8.91 19.21 -0.76
N ALA A 473 -7.98 18.73 -1.58
CA ALA A 473 -8.23 18.45 -2.99
C ALA A 473 -9.38 17.44 -3.20
N ALA A 474 -9.52 16.46 -2.31
CA ALA A 474 -10.59 15.46 -2.37
C ALA A 474 -11.98 16.10 -2.14
N GLY A 475 -12.10 16.95 -1.11
CA GLY A 475 -13.32 17.70 -0.85
C GLY A 475 -13.71 18.63 -2.00
N ARG A 476 -12.72 19.28 -2.63
CA ARG A 476 -12.95 20.12 -3.82
C ARG A 476 -13.40 19.31 -5.03
N ILE A 477 -12.78 18.16 -5.31
CA ILE A 477 -13.24 17.24 -6.36
C ILE A 477 -14.68 16.82 -6.13
N LYS A 478 -15.05 16.50 -4.89
CA LYS A 478 -16.44 16.19 -4.51
C LYS A 478 -17.39 17.36 -4.78
N GLN A 479 -16.99 18.60 -4.44
CA GLN A 479 -17.79 19.80 -4.75
C GLN A 479 -17.96 20.02 -6.25
N ILE A 480 -16.88 19.90 -7.03
CA ILE A 480 -16.90 20.00 -8.49
C ILE A 480 -17.86 18.96 -9.07
N ALA A 481 -17.69 17.70 -8.66
CA ALA A 481 -18.53 16.59 -9.10
C ALA A 481 -20.02 16.80 -8.72
N ALA A 482 -20.30 17.40 -7.57
CA ALA A 482 -21.67 17.75 -7.14
C ALA A 482 -22.32 18.78 -8.06
N VAL A 483 -21.59 19.85 -8.38
CA VAL A 483 -22.08 20.94 -9.24
C VAL A 483 -22.25 20.45 -10.67
N GLU A 484 -21.23 19.80 -11.24
CA GLU A 484 -21.25 19.27 -12.60
C GLU A 484 -22.26 18.13 -12.76
N GLY A 485 -22.36 17.25 -11.77
CA GLY A 485 -23.37 16.19 -11.73
C GLY A 485 -24.79 16.75 -11.73
N LYS A 486 -25.07 17.80 -10.94
CA LYS A 486 -26.39 18.48 -10.97
C LYS A 486 -26.69 19.07 -12.35
N ARG A 487 -25.71 19.73 -12.98
CA ARG A 487 -25.84 20.25 -14.35
C ARG A 487 -26.16 19.13 -15.35
N MET A 488 -25.48 18.00 -15.25
CA MET A 488 -25.70 16.85 -16.14
C MET A 488 -27.01 16.12 -15.88
N ARG A 489 -27.54 16.10 -14.66
CA ARG A 489 -28.88 15.55 -14.39
C ARG A 489 -29.95 16.37 -15.11
N ALA A 490 -29.85 17.70 -15.06
CA ALA A 490 -30.76 18.58 -15.78
C ALA A 490 -30.65 18.40 -17.31
N GLU A 491 -29.44 18.18 -17.85
CA GLU A 491 -29.25 17.86 -19.27
C GLU A 491 -29.87 16.49 -19.62
N PHE A 492 -29.73 15.49 -18.75
CA PHE A 492 -30.31 14.17 -18.93
C PHE A 492 -31.83 14.23 -18.97
N GLU A 493 -32.46 14.88 -17.98
CA GLU A 493 -33.90 15.09 -17.94
C GLU A 493 -34.42 15.82 -19.19
N ARG A 494 -33.68 16.84 -19.66
CA ARG A 494 -34.01 17.54 -20.91
C ARG A 494 -33.94 16.61 -22.12
N ALA A 495 -32.85 15.85 -22.27
CA ALA A 495 -32.67 14.92 -23.37
C ALA A 495 -33.74 13.80 -23.39
N LEU A 496 -34.19 13.34 -22.22
CA LEU A 496 -35.31 12.41 -22.11
C LEU A 496 -36.63 13.03 -22.59
N THR A 497 -36.89 14.26 -22.16
CA THR A 497 -38.09 15.01 -22.56
C THR A 497 -38.12 15.26 -24.07
N GLU A 498 -37.00 15.67 -24.66
CA GLU A 498 -36.85 15.87 -26.11
C GLU A 498 -37.13 14.59 -26.92
N ARG A 499 -36.86 13.42 -26.34
CA ARG A 499 -37.12 12.11 -26.95
C ARG A 499 -38.49 11.51 -26.58
N GLY A 500 -39.30 12.22 -25.80
CA GLY A 500 -40.61 11.72 -25.35
C GLY A 500 -40.52 10.53 -24.38
N ILE A 501 -39.38 10.33 -23.72
CA ILE A 501 -39.17 9.23 -22.78
C ILE A 501 -39.45 9.75 -21.37
N HIS A 502 -40.34 9.09 -20.63
CA HIS A 502 -40.61 9.48 -19.24
C HIS A 502 -39.44 9.05 -18.33
N PRO A 503 -38.98 9.91 -17.40
CA PRO A 503 -37.93 9.56 -16.44
C PRO A 503 -38.24 8.29 -15.64
N GLU A 504 -39.51 8.02 -15.36
CA GLU A 504 -39.97 6.83 -14.62
C GLU A 504 -39.95 5.55 -15.45
N SER A 505 -40.02 5.65 -16.79
CA SER A 505 -39.86 4.51 -17.71
C SER A 505 -38.40 4.12 -17.93
N ILE A 506 -37.47 5.01 -17.58
CA ILE A 506 -36.06 4.69 -17.43
C ILE A 506 -35.86 4.51 -15.93
N GLY A 507 -36.27 3.36 -15.41
CA GLY A 507 -35.46 2.79 -14.34
C GLY A 507 -34.00 2.86 -14.79
N MET A 508 -33.03 2.88 -13.87
CA MET A 508 -31.70 2.44 -14.27
C MET A 508 -31.79 0.95 -14.65
N GLU A 509 -32.46 0.63 -15.75
CA GLU A 509 -32.40 -0.65 -16.42
C GLU A 509 -30.97 -0.72 -16.92
N GLN A 510 -30.20 -1.30 -16.01
CA GLN A 510 -29.09 -2.21 -16.19
C GLN A 510 -28.97 -2.61 -17.66
N MET A 511 -27.75 -2.63 -18.21
CA MET A 511 -27.51 -3.60 -19.28
C MET A 511 -28.06 -4.92 -18.75
N SER A 512 -28.98 -5.54 -19.48
CA SER A 512 -29.58 -6.76 -18.96
C SER A 512 -28.44 -7.74 -18.67
N SER A 513 -28.58 -8.57 -17.64
CA SER A 513 -27.60 -9.63 -17.39
C SER A 513 -27.29 -10.41 -18.67
N GLU A 514 -28.26 -10.49 -19.58
CA GLU A 514 -28.16 -11.03 -20.93
C GLU A 514 -27.24 -10.26 -21.88
N GLU A 515 -27.25 -8.92 -21.91
CA GLU A 515 -26.34 -8.11 -22.73
C GLU A 515 -24.90 -8.14 -22.21
N ILE A 516 -24.73 -8.12 -20.88
CA ILE A 516 -23.41 -8.30 -20.26
C ILE A 516 -22.91 -9.71 -20.53
N ASN A 517 -23.78 -10.72 -20.39
CA ASN A 517 -23.44 -12.10 -20.75
C ASN A 517 -23.11 -12.24 -22.24
N LYS A 518 -23.77 -11.52 -23.16
CA LYS A 518 -23.41 -11.51 -24.59
C LYS A 518 -22.04 -10.88 -24.84
N VAL A 519 -21.69 -9.81 -24.12
CA VAL A 519 -20.35 -9.20 -24.23
C VAL A 519 -19.29 -10.11 -23.61
N ILE A 520 -19.56 -10.73 -22.47
CA ILE A 520 -18.69 -11.72 -21.83
C ILE A 520 -18.55 -12.97 -22.70
N GLU A 521 -19.62 -13.46 -23.30
CA GLU A 521 -19.62 -14.55 -24.28
C GLU A 521 -18.82 -14.18 -25.52
N SER A 522 -18.99 -12.97 -26.06
CA SER A 522 -18.20 -12.50 -27.21
C SER A 522 -16.72 -12.39 -26.89
N ILE A 523 -16.37 -11.93 -25.69
CA ILE A 523 -15.01 -11.90 -25.16
C ILE A 523 -14.46 -13.32 -24.98
N ASN A 524 -15.24 -14.21 -24.37
CA ASN A 524 -14.87 -15.61 -24.14
C ASN A 524 -14.73 -16.38 -25.46
N GLN A 525 -15.56 -16.07 -26.46
CA GLN A 525 -15.49 -16.63 -27.81
C GLN A 525 -14.23 -16.14 -28.53
N LEU A 526 -13.85 -14.88 -28.34
CA LEU A 526 -12.58 -14.31 -28.84
C LEU A 526 -11.37 -15.01 -28.21
N VAL A 527 -11.41 -15.26 -26.90
CA VAL A 527 -10.39 -16.02 -26.16
C VAL A 527 -10.35 -17.48 -26.62
N PHE A 528 -11.52 -18.11 -26.79
CA PHE A 528 -11.65 -19.49 -27.24
C PHE A 528 -11.16 -19.66 -28.69
N ASN A 529 -11.49 -18.73 -29.58
CA ASN A 529 -10.98 -18.72 -30.95
C ASN A 529 -9.46 -18.50 -30.96
N ALA A 530 -8.93 -17.57 -30.15
CA ALA A 530 -7.49 -17.38 -30.02
C ALA A 530 -6.76 -18.64 -29.50
N ALA A 531 -7.37 -19.38 -28.57
CA ALA A 531 -6.85 -20.66 -28.07
C ALA A 531 -6.97 -21.80 -29.10
N ARG A 532 -8.02 -21.79 -29.93
CA ARG A 532 -8.30 -22.82 -30.95
C ARG A 532 -7.44 -22.68 -32.21
N PHE A 533 -7.01 -21.47 -32.58
CA PHE A 533 -6.23 -21.20 -33.80
C PHE A 533 -4.69 -21.23 -33.59
N GLU A 534 -4.19 -21.86 -32.52
CA GLU A 534 -2.74 -21.92 -32.20
C GLU A 534 -2.03 -20.56 -32.31
N ILE A 535 -2.70 -19.49 -31.90
CA ILE A 535 -2.03 -18.20 -31.73
C ILE A 535 -0.96 -18.41 -30.65
N ARG A 536 0.31 -18.14 -31.00
CA ARG A 536 1.48 -18.36 -30.14
C ARG A 536 1.18 -17.90 -28.71
N SER A 537 1.53 -18.72 -27.71
CA SER A 537 1.15 -18.54 -26.30
C SER A 537 1.39 -17.14 -25.71
N THR A 538 2.33 -16.38 -26.29
CA THR A 538 2.63 -14.99 -25.95
C THR A 538 1.57 -14.00 -26.40
N ASP A 539 0.93 -14.19 -27.56
CA ASP A 539 -0.09 -13.30 -28.09
C ASP A 539 -1.47 -13.59 -27.48
N SER A 540 -1.78 -14.85 -27.18
CA SER A 540 -2.98 -15.24 -26.41
C SER A 540 -2.94 -14.70 -24.97
N MET A 541 -1.76 -14.71 -24.32
CA MET A 541 -1.56 -14.04 -23.02
C MET A 541 -1.66 -12.52 -23.11
N ARG A 542 -1.23 -11.89 -24.22
CA ARG A 542 -1.40 -10.45 -24.44
C ARG A 542 -2.86 -10.07 -24.63
N ILE A 543 -3.62 -10.90 -25.34
CA ILE A 543 -5.07 -10.74 -25.53
C ILE A 543 -5.79 -10.88 -24.18
N LEU A 544 -5.48 -11.90 -23.39
CA LEU A 544 -6.04 -12.07 -22.03
C LEU A 544 -5.69 -10.89 -21.10
N VAL A 545 -4.44 -10.40 -21.13
CA VAL A 545 -4.01 -9.22 -20.36
C VAL A 545 -4.68 -7.92 -20.85
N ALA A 546 -5.10 -7.86 -22.11
CA ALA A 546 -5.83 -6.72 -22.67
C ALA A 546 -7.34 -6.79 -22.36
N ILE A 547 -7.89 -8.01 -22.26
CA ILE A 547 -9.31 -8.29 -22.01
C ILE A 547 -9.67 -8.19 -20.52
N GLU A 548 -8.82 -8.66 -19.62
CA GLU A 548 -9.08 -8.65 -18.16
C GLU A 548 -9.41 -7.24 -17.62
N PRO A 549 -8.70 -6.15 -18.01
CA PRO A 549 -9.09 -4.79 -17.64
C PRO A 549 -10.42 -4.31 -18.26
N ILE A 550 -10.81 -4.87 -19.41
CA ILE A 550 -12.08 -4.54 -20.08
C ILE A 550 -13.23 -5.22 -19.33
N GLN A 551 -13.08 -6.50 -18.96
CA GLN A 551 -14.01 -7.20 -18.08
C GLN A 551 -14.12 -6.51 -16.71
N ASP A 552 -12.99 -6.14 -16.07
CA ASP A 552 -12.98 -5.40 -14.82
C ASP A 552 -13.70 -4.05 -14.93
N TYR A 553 -13.55 -3.34 -16.04
CA TYR A 553 -14.25 -2.08 -16.28
C TYR A 553 -15.75 -2.28 -16.49
N LEU A 554 -16.13 -3.27 -17.31
CA LEU A 554 -17.52 -3.64 -17.55
C LEU A 554 -18.21 -4.13 -16.25
N MET A 555 -17.48 -4.80 -15.37
CA MET A 555 -17.98 -5.20 -14.03
C MET A 555 -17.99 -4.02 -13.05
N ALA A 556 -17.00 -3.13 -13.06
CA ALA A 556 -16.99 -1.93 -12.21
C ALA A 556 -18.09 -0.93 -12.57
N ILE A 557 -18.61 -0.97 -13.81
CA ILE A 557 -19.77 -0.18 -14.22
C ILE A 557 -21.13 -0.85 -13.85
N GLN A 558 -21.16 -2.08 -13.32
CA GLN A 558 -22.37 -2.66 -12.68
C GLN A 558 -22.66 -1.95 -11.33
N PRO A 559 -23.93 -1.87 -10.88
CA PRO A 559 -24.25 -1.67 -9.47
C PRO A 559 -24.11 -2.99 -8.69
N VAL A 560 -23.74 -2.90 -7.40
CA VAL A 560 -23.81 -4.02 -6.43
C VAL A 560 -25.26 -4.26 -6.02
#